data_AF-A0AAW1IYT4-F1
#
_entry.id   AF-A0AAW1IYT4-F1
#
_cell.length_a   1.000
_cell.length_b   1.000
_cell.length_c   1.000
_cell.angle_alpha   90.00
_cell.angle_beta   90.00
_cell.angle_gamma   90.00
#
_symmetry.space_group_name_H-M   'P 1'
#
loop_
_entity.id
_entity.type
_entity.pdbx_description
1 polymer ?
#
loop_
_entity_poly.entity_id
_entity_poly.type
_entity_poly.pdbx_seq_one_letter_code
_entity_poly.pdbx_strand_id
1 'polypeptide(L)' 'MSSGAGKAVSCTKNLDGSCVKISVYELNTPEGKKECECICTCKGSNCDTCVCRCNCTLEAARKVQTAEGVKYSCECTCDC' A
#
# COMPACT_ATOMS: atom_id res chain seq x y z
N MET A 1 7.47 9.13 14.61
CA MET A 1 6.47 8.69 13.62
C MET A 1 7.24 8.36 12.35
N SER A 2 7.48 7.07 12.10
CA SER A 2 8.35 6.63 11.00
C SER A 2 7.57 6.71 9.69
N SER A 3 7.65 7.85 9.02
CA SER A 3 7.29 8.00 7.61
C SER A 3 8.29 7.21 6.77
N GLY A 4 8.11 5.89 6.67
CA GLY A 4 8.84 5.09 5.71
C GLY A 4 8.46 5.54 4.30
N ALA A 5 9.45 5.95 3.49
CA ALA A 5 9.24 6.21 2.08
C ALA A 5 8.81 4.90 1.41
N GLY A 6 7.49 4.71 1.24
CA GLY A 6 6.96 3.55 0.55
C GLY A 6 7.45 3.53 -0.87
N LYS A 7 7.98 2.39 -1.31
CA LYS A 7 8.38 2.21 -2.69
C LYS A 7 7.13 1.79 -3.46
N ALA A 8 6.69 2.60 -4.42
CA ALA A 8 5.68 2.19 -5.37
C ALA A 8 6.24 1.00 -6.18
N VAL A 9 5.58 -0.14 -6.12
CA VAL A 9 6.01 -1.38 -6.77
C VAL A 9 5.31 -1.57 -8.10
N SER A 10 4.05 -1.14 -8.23
CA SER A 10 3.32 -1.27 -9.48
C SER A 10 2.20 -0.23 -9.62
N CYS A 11 1.94 0.19 -10.86
CA CYS A 11 0.75 0.92 -11.26
C CYS A 11 0.08 0.16 -12.41
N THR A 12 -1.21 -0.11 -12.28
CA THR A 12 -2.02 -0.74 -13.32
C THR A 12 -3.22 0.14 -13.63
N LYS A 13 -3.34 0.61 -14.87
CA LYS A 13 -4.54 1.32 -15.32
C LYS A 13 -5.60 0.32 -15.74
N ASN A 14 -6.78 0.41 -15.16
CA ASN A 14 -7.92 -0.40 -15.53
C ASN A 14 -8.66 0.21 -16.72
N LEU A 15 -9.40 -0.62 -17.45
CA LEU A 15 -10.17 -0.21 -18.62
C LEU A 15 -11.36 0.72 -18.27
N ASP A 16 -11.81 0.72 -17.01
CA ASP A 16 -12.86 1.64 -16.53
C ASP A 16 -12.34 3.08 -16.26
N GLY A 17 -11.04 3.32 -16.43
CA GLY A 17 -10.42 4.62 -16.14
C GLY A 17 -9.98 4.79 -14.68
N SER A 18 -10.15 3.76 -13.83
CA SER A 18 -9.46 3.68 -12.55
C SER A 18 -8.01 3.22 -12.73
N CYS A 19 -7.18 3.45 -11.74
CA CYS A 19 -5.84 2.90 -11.67
C CYS A 19 -5.56 2.31 -10.29
N VAL A 20 -4.86 1.19 -10.26
CA VAL A 20 -4.44 0.49 -9.04
C VAL A 20 -2.97 0.75 -8.84
N LYS A 21 -2.61 1.30 -7.69
CA LYS A 21 -1.23 1.57 -7.30
C LYS A 21 -0.90 0.73 -6.09
N ILE A 22 0.10 -0.13 -6.24
CA ILE A 22 0.59 -1.01 -5.19
C ILE A 22 1.89 -0.41 -4.67
N SER A 23 1.90 -0.09 -3.39
CA SER A 23 3.06 0.43 -2.67
C SER A 23 3.42 -0.52 -1.54
N VAL A 24 4.71 -0.80 -1.39
CA VAL A 24 5.21 -1.63 -0.29
C VAL A 24 5.94 -0.75 0.70
N TYR A 25 5.58 -0.91 1.97
CA TYR A 25 6.15 -0.19 3.10
C TYR A 25 6.79 -1.20 4.04
N GLU A 26 7.83 -0.75 4.74
CA GLU A 26 8.38 -1.49 5.86
C GLU A 26 7.60 -1.12 7.13
N LEU A 27 6.87 -2.08 7.67
CA LEU A 27 6.16 -1.95 8.93
C LEU A 27 7.02 -2.51 10.07
N ASN A 28 7.28 -1.69 11.07
CA ASN A 28 7.94 -2.13 12.29
C ASN A 28 6.91 -2.79 13.20
N THR A 29 7.06 -4.10 13.42
CA THR A 29 6.23 -4.90 14.31
C THR A 29 7.04 -5.36 15.52
N PRO A 30 6.41 -5.82 16.62
CA PRO A 30 7.11 -6.41 17.76
C PRO A 30 7.99 -7.61 17.35
N GLU A 31 7.62 -8.30 16.28
CA GLU A 31 8.34 -9.44 15.69
C GLU A 31 9.49 -9.01 14.76
N GLY A 32 9.73 -7.71 14.60
CA GLY A 32 10.71 -7.11 13.69
C GLY A 32 10.08 -6.37 12.50
N LYS A 33 10.92 -6.03 11.52
CA LYS A 33 10.49 -5.38 10.27
C LYS A 33 9.75 -6.36 9.37
N LYS A 34 8.58 -5.98 8.89
CA LYS A 34 7.71 -6.78 8.04
C LYS A 34 7.23 -5.96 6.85
N GLU A 35 6.98 -6.62 5.73
CA GLU A 35 6.45 -5.94 4.55
C GLU A 35 4.95 -5.68 4.71
N CYS A 36 4.56 -4.45 4.42
CA CYS A 36 3.18 -3.96 4.40
C CYS A 36 2.84 -3.55 2.97
N GLU A 37 1.98 -4.32 2.31
CA GLU A 37 1.47 -4.03 0.99
C GLU A 37 0.26 -3.11 1.10
N CYS A 38 0.23 -2.10 0.24
CA CYS A 38 -0.80 -1.09 0.19
C CYS A 38 -1.35 -1.03 -1.23
N ILE A 39 -2.63 -1.34 -1.43
CA ILE A 39 -3.25 -1.43 -2.76
C ILE A 39 -4.30 -0.33 -2.89
N CYS A 40 -3.93 0.83 -3.46
CA CYS A 40 -4.88 1.92 -3.65
C CYS A 40 -5.53 1.85 -5.02
N THR A 41 -6.85 2.00 -5.06
CA THR A 41 -7.59 2.18 -6.32
C THR A 41 -7.96 3.65 -6.47
N CYS A 42 -7.32 4.35 -7.40
CA CYS A 42 -7.58 5.75 -7.70
C CYS A 42 -8.53 5.85 -8.89
N LYS A 43 -9.64 6.57 -8.74
CA LYS A 43 -10.59 6.80 -9.84
C LYS A 43 -10.24 8.08 -10.59
N GLY A 44 -10.27 8.04 -11.93
CA GLY A 44 -10.31 9.24 -12.75
C GLY A 44 -8.97 9.86 -13.15
N SER A 45 -7.83 9.18 -12.95
CA SER A 45 -6.52 9.70 -13.37
C SER A 45 -5.45 8.62 -13.45
N ASN A 46 -4.34 8.94 -14.12
CA ASN A 46 -3.15 8.07 -14.20
C ASN A 46 -2.47 7.98 -12.81
N CYS A 47 -1.84 6.86 -12.45
CA CYS A 47 -1.19 6.71 -11.14
C CYS A 47 -0.06 7.71 -10.84
N ASP A 48 0.45 8.39 -11.88
CA ASP A 48 1.49 9.41 -11.79
C ASP A 48 0.98 10.71 -11.15
N THR A 49 -0.27 11.08 -11.40
CA THR A 49 -0.87 12.30 -10.84
C THR A 49 -1.51 12.06 -9.49
N CYS A 50 -1.87 10.81 -9.19
CA CYS A 50 -2.50 10.43 -7.93
C CYS A 50 -1.47 10.05 -6.85
N VAL A 51 -1.65 10.63 -5.66
CA VAL A 51 -0.87 10.29 -4.47
C VAL A 51 -1.59 9.20 -3.68
N CYS A 52 -0.93 8.05 -3.52
CA CYS A 52 -1.36 7.00 -2.61
C CYS A 52 -0.96 7.37 -1.18
N ARG A 53 -1.94 7.63 -0.32
CA ARG A 53 -1.72 7.79 1.11
C ARG A 53 -2.03 6.47 1.81
N CYS A 54 -0.97 5.71 2.08
CA CYS A 54 -1.05 4.44 2.78
C CYS A 54 -0.89 4.65 4.28
N ASN A 55 -1.81 4.11 5.07
CA ASN A 55 -1.72 4.16 6.52
C ASN A 55 -1.17 2.83 7.07
N CYS A 56 0.09 2.50 6.74
CA CYS A 56 0.79 1.33 7.30
C CYS A 56 1.25 1.62 8.74
N THR A 57 0.33 1.61 9.70
CA THR A 57 0.66 1.55 11.14
C THR A 57 0.36 0.15 11.67
N LEU A 58 0.96 -0.23 12.80
CA LEU A 58 0.72 -1.56 13.39
C LEU A 58 -0.77 -1.77 13.74
N GLU A 59 -1.48 -0.69 14.06
CA GLU A 59 -2.90 -0.70 14.43
C GLU A 59 -3.83 -0.78 13.22
N ALA A 60 -3.46 -0.15 12.09
CA ALA A 60 -4.26 -0.13 10.88
C ALA A 60 -3.89 -1.26 9.89
N ALA A 61 -2.67 -1.78 9.98
CA ALA A 61 -2.20 -2.84 9.11
C ALA A 61 -2.82 -4.18 9.52
N ARG A 62 -3.44 -4.84 8.55
CA ARG A 62 -4.06 -6.14 8.72
C ARG A 62 -3.04 -7.24 8.45
N LYS A 63 -2.84 -8.14 9.42
CA LYS A 63 -1.95 -9.29 9.28
C LYS A 63 -2.55 -10.29 8.29
N VAL A 64 -1.81 -10.62 7.24
CA VAL A 64 -2.18 -11.58 6.19
C VAL A 64 -1.19 -12.74 6.23
N GLN A 65 -1.69 -13.93 6.50
CA GLN A 65 -0.86 -15.14 6.46
C GLN A 65 -0.89 -15.72 5.04
N THR A 66 0.28 -15.79 4.40
CA THR A 66 0.45 -16.31 3.04
C THR A 66 1.35 -17.54 3.07
N ALA A 67 1.41 -18.30 1.97
CA ALA A 67 2.32 -19.44 1.85
C ALA A 67 3.81 -19.04 1.98
N GLU A 68 4.14 -17.78 1.68
CA GLU A 68 5.49 -17.21 1.79
C GLU A 68 5.80 -16.68 3.21
N GLY A 69 4.81 -16.63 4.10
CA GLY A 69 4.94 -16.13 5.47
C GLY A 69 3.92 -15.06 5.82
N VAL A 70 4.20 -14.31 6.89
CA VAL A 70 3.34 -13.22 7.36
C VAL A 70 3.63 -11.94 6.57
N LYS A 71 2.63 -11.47 5.83
CA LYS A 71 2.60 -10.14 5.21
C LYS A 71 1.61 -9.25 5.95
N TYR A 72 1.70 -7.95 5.77
CA TYR A 72 0.72 -6.99 6.25
C TYR A 72 0.06 -6.31 5.07
N SER A 73 -1.23 -6.01 5.17
CA SER A 73 -1.95 -5.21 4.18
C SER A 73 -2.57 -4.00 4.87
N CYS A 74 -2.39 -2.80 4.35
CA CYS A 74 -3.05 -1.62 4.90
C CYS A 74 -4.08 -1.04 3.92
N GLU A 75 -5.04 -0.33 4.49
CA GLU A 75 -5.93 0.53 3.73
C GLU A 75 -5.23 1.80 3.30
N CYS A 76 -5.73 2.37 2.22
CA CYS A 76 -5.15 3.56 1.62
C CYS A 76 -6.19 4.35 0.85
N THR A 77 -5.88 5.63 0.74
CA THR A 77 -6.69 6.58 0.00
C THR A 77 -5.88 7.15 -1.15
N CYS A 78 -6.55 7.30 -2.28
CA CYS A 78 -6.00 8.01 -3.43
C CYS A 78 -6.45 9.46 -3.36
N ASP A 79 -5.48 10.35 -3.45
CA ASP A 79 -5.68 11.79 -3.61
C ASP A 79 -5.30 12.14 -5.05
N CYS A 80 -6.32 12.36 -5.88
CA CYS A 80 -6.27 12.90 -7.22
C CYS A 80 -7.22 14.12 -7.24
#